data_AF-R7ZCB9-F1
#
_entry.id   AF-R7ZCB9-F1
#
_cell.length_a   1.000
_cell.length_b   1.000
_cell.length_c   1.000
_cell.angle_alpha   90.00
_cell.angle_beta   90.00
_cell.angle_gamma   90.00
#
_symmetry.space_group_name_H-M   'P 1'
#
loop_
_entity.id
_entity.type
_entity.pdbx_description
1 polymer ?
#
loop_
_entity_poly.entity_id
_entity_poly.type
_entity_poly.pdbx_seq_one_letter_code
_entity_poly.pdbx_strand_id
1 'polypeptide(L)' 'MELYTIKEVAGRLKTNPNTVYTLINAGLIRPLKLGRLKVSEAELVSFINRNTGMDITDPFNPKVIDIATEVGKGTEISV' A
#
# COMPACT_ATOMS: atom_id res chain seq x y z
N MET A 1 18.01 -0.63 2.92
CA MET A 1 16.89 -0.75 1.98
C MET A 1 16.66 -2.23 1.73
N GLU A 2 15.56 -2.77 2.24
CA GLU A 2 15.24 -4.19 2.14
C GLU A 2 14.24 -4.47 1.01
N LEU A 3 14.32 -5.67 0.43
CA LEU A 3 13.40 -6.15 -0.61
C LEU A 3 12.64 -7.37 -0.09
N TYR A 4 11.32 -7.32 -0.17
CA TYR A 4 10.45 -8.37 0.35
C TYR A 4 9.76 -9.12 -0.77
N THR A 5 9.57 -10.42 -0.60
CA THR A 5 8.72 -11.21 -1.49
C THR A 5 7.24 -10.93 -1.23
N ILE A 6 6.38 -11.32 -2.17
CA ILE A 6 4.92 -11.18 -2.02
C ILE A 6 4.40 -11.83 -0.72
N LYS A 7 4.97 -12.97 -0.31
CA LYS A 7 4.59 -13.65 0.94
C LYS A 7 4.94 -12.82 2.17
N GLU A 8 6.11 -12.19 2.18
CA GLU A 8 6.54 -11.33 3.29
C GLU A 8 5.73 -10.04 3.36
N VAL A 9 5.42 -9.45 2.21
CA VAL A 9 4.53 -8.27 2.13
C VAL A 9 3.16 -8.60 2.70
N ALA A 10 2.59 -9.74 2.31
CA ALA A 10 1.32 -10.22 2.85
C ALA A 10 1.38 -10.40 4.37
N GLY A 11 2.46 -10.98 4.89
CA GLY A 11 2.69 -11.10 6.33
C GLY A 11 2.76 -9.75 7.05
N ARG A 12 3.43 -8.75 6.46
CA ARG A 12 3.52 -7.40 7.03
C ARG A 12 2.20 -6.64 7.02
N LEU A 13 1.46 -6.73 5.92
CA LEU A 13 0.14 -6.10 5.79
C LEU A 13 -0.95 -6.86 6.56
N LYS A 14 -0.62 -8.04 7.11
CA LYS A 14 -1.59 -8.98 7.71
C LYS A 14 -2.72 -9.35 6.74
N THR A 15 -2.39 -9.45 5.46
CA THR A 15 -3.32 -9.83 4.38
C THR A 15 -2.91 -11.15 3.75
N ASN A 16 -3.70 -11.63 2.78
CA ASN A 16 -3.35 -12.81 2.01
C ASN A 16 -2.45 -12.44 0.81
N PRO A 17 -1.57 -13.34 0.32
CA PRO A 17 -0.74 -13.07 -0.87
C PRO A 17 -1.56 -12.73 -2.11
N ASN A 18 -2.76 -13.31 -2.25
CA ASN A 18 -3.68 -12.99 -3.33
C ASN A 18 -4.09 -11.52 -3.31
N THR A 19 -4.37 -10.95 -2.13
CA THR A 19 -4.68 -9.52 -1.97
C THR A 19 -3.52 -8.67 -2.46
N VAL A 20 -2.28 -9.04 -2.14
CA VAL A 20 -1.09 -8.32 -2.62
C VAL A 20 -0.98 -8.36 -4.15
N TYR A 21 -1.26 -9.51 -4.78
CA TYR A 21 -1.34 -9.59 -6.24
C TYR A 21 -2.44 -8.70 -6.82
N THR A 22 -3.62 -8.63 -6.17
CA THR A 22 -4.69 -7.73 -6.59
C THR A 22 -4.27 -6.26 -6.49
N LEU A 23 -3.60 -5.86 -5.40
CA LEU A 23 -3.07 -4.51 -5.22
C LEU A 23 -2.02 -4.14 -6.28
N ILE A 24 -1.17 -5.10 -6.66
CA ILE A 24 -0.20 -4.94 -7.75
C ILE A 24 -0.92 -4.78 -9.10
N ASN A 25 -1.91 -5.62 -9.38
CA ASN A 25 -2.67 -5.57 -10.63
C ASN A 25 -3.53 -4.30 -10.76
N ALA A 26 -4.02 -3.78 -9.63
CA ALA A 26 -4.70 -2.49 -9.55
C ALA A 26 -3.74 -1.29 -9.68
N GLY A 27 -2.43 -1.51 -9.73
CA GLY A 27 -1.42 -0.46 -9.86
C GLY A 27 -1.15 0.33 -8.57
N LEU A 28 -1.66 -0.13 -7.42
CA LEU A 28 -1.48 0.54 -6.12
C LEU A 28 -0.10 0.29 -5.53
N ILE A 29 0.44 -0.92 -5.72
CA ILE A 29 1.79 -1.29 -5.30
C ILE A 29 2.64 -1.51 -6.55
N ARG A 30 3.79 -0.85 -6.64
CA ARG A 30 4.75 -1.07 -7.73
C ARG A 30 5.75 -2.16 -7.35
N PRO A 31 5.67 -3.36 -7.96
CA PRO A 31 6.64 -4.40 -7.69
C PRO A 31 7.91 -4.22 -8.53
N LEU A 32 8.99 -4.81 -8.05
CA LEU A 32 10.23 -5.02 -8.77
C LEU A 32 10.32 -6.48 -9.19
N LYS A 33 10.54 -6.75 -10.48
CA LYS A 33 10.73 -8.13 -10.99
C LYS A 33 12.21 -8.47 -11.04
N LEU A 34 12.66 -9.32 -10.12
CA LEU A 34 14.04 -9.82 -10.05
C LEU A 34 14.02 -11.36 -10.01
N GLY A 35 13.63 -11.96 -11.14
CA GLY A 35 13.23 -13.37 -11.23
C GLY A 35 11.85 -13.61 -10.62
N ARG A 36 11.70 -13.32 -9.32
CA ARG A 36 10.40 -13.25 -8.63
C ARG A 36 10.00 -11.80 -8.39
N LEU A 37 8.70 -11.56 -8.21
CA LEU A 37 8.21 -10.24 -7.80
C LEU A 37 8.62 -9.97 -6.35
N LYS A 38 9.21 -8.79 -6.16
CA LYS A 38 9.62 -8.24 -4.87
C LYS A 38 9.05 -6.85 -4.71
N VAL A 39 8.89 -6.39 -3.48
CA VAL A 39 8.46 -5.04 -3.15
C VAL A 39 9.50 -4.44 -2.21
N SER A 40 9.95 -3.24 -2.53
CA SER A 40 10.88 -2.50 -1.67
C SER A 40 10.17 -1.99 -0.43
N GLU A 41 10.85 -1.98 0.71
CA GLU A 41 10.31 -1.38 1.94
C GLU A 41 9.82 0.05 1.72
N ALA A 42 10.58 0.87 0.98
CA ALA A 42 10.20 2.24 0.65
C ALA A 42 8.86 2.35 -0.10
N GLU A 43 8.57 1.41 -1.01
CA GLU A 43 7.30 1.41 -1.73
C GLU A 43 6.15 0.95 -0.82
N LEU A 44 6.39 0.00 0.09
CA LEU A 44 5.41 -0.43 1.08
C LEU A 44 5.01 0.74 2.00
N VAL A 45 6.00 1.48 2.51
CA VAL A 45 5.75 2.68 3.33
C VAL A 45 5.02 3.75 2.53
N SER A 46 5.43 3.99 1.28
CA SER A 46 4.78 4.97 0.44
C SER A 46 3.34 4.58 0.09
N PHE A 47 3.06 3.30 -0.12
CA PHE A 47 1.71 2.77 -0.31
C PHE A 47 0.83 3.01 0.92
N ILE A 48 1.34 2.72 2.13
CA ILE A 48 0.60 2.97 3.37
C ILE A 48 0.27 4.46 3.50
N ASN A 49 1.24 5.35 3.29
CA ASN A 49 1.00 6.80 3.40
C ASN A 49 -0.02 7.33 2.38
N ARG A 50 0.01 6.85 1.13
CA ARG A 50 -0.91 7.28 0.07
C ARG A 50 -2.34 6.76 0.28
N ASN A 51 -2.46 5.59 0.88
CA ASN A 51 -3.74 4.88 1.04
C ASN A 51 -4.31 5.00 2.46
N THR A 52 -3.63 5.73 3.34
CA THR A 52 -4.16 6.07 4.68
C THR A 52 -5.45 6.88 4.51
N GLY A 53 -6.52 6.47 5.19
CA GLY A 53 -7.84 7.10 5.08
C GLY A 53 -8.64 6.69 3.82
N MET A 54 -8.14 5.74 3.02
CA MET A 54 -8.87 5.16 1.90
C MET A 54 -9.29 3.71 2.21
N ASP A 55 -10.54 3.37 1.87
CA ASP A 55 -11.02 2.01 1.81
C ASP A 55 -10.49 1.40 0.51
N ILE A 56 -9.54 0.48 0.69
CA ILE A 56 -8.88 -0.26 -0.41
C ILE A 56 -9.32 -1.72 -0.42
N THR A 57 -10.46 -2.01 0.22
CA THR A 57 -11.08 -3.35 0.22
C THR A 57 -11.35 -3.79 -1.21
N ASP A 58 -11.75 -2.84 -2.07
CA ASP A 58 -11.79 -2.97 -3.53
C ASP A 58 -10.65 -2.16 -4.17
N PRO A 59 -9.51 -2.79 -4.53
CA PRO A 59 -8.34 -2.11 -5.08
C PRO A 59 -8.59 -1.34 -6.38
N PHE A 60 -9.63 -1.72 -7.14
CA PHE A 60 -10.03 -1.08 -8.40
C PHE A 60 -10.99 0.10 -8.20
N ASN A 61 -11.56 0.25 -7.00
CA ASN A 61 -12.49 1.32 -6.69
C ASN A 61 -12.21 1.87 -5.28
N PRO A 62 -11.02 2.49 -5.06
CA PRO A 62 -10.68 3.05 -3.76
C PRO A 62 -11.68 4.13 -3.39
N LYS A 63 -12.27 4.00 -2.21
CA LYS A 63 -13.21 4.99 -1.65
C LYS A 63 -12.54 5.74 -0.52
N VAL A 64 -12.84 7.01 -0.37
CA VAL A 64 -12.45 7.72 0.85
C VAL A 64 -13.25 7.11 2.00
N ILE A 65 -12.57 6.72 3.08
CA ILE A 65 -13.28 6.35 4.31
C ILE A 65 -13.83 7.66 4.84
N ASP A 66 -15.13 7.87 4.72
CA ASP A 66 -15.82 8.97 5.40
C ASP A 66 -15.92 8.64 6.89
N ILE A 67 -14.78 8.72 7.57
CA ILE A 67 -14.76 8.88 9.02
C ILE A 67 -15.00 10.36 9.29
N ALA A 68 -16.27 10.77 9.33
CA ALA A 68 -16.59 11.94 10.11
C ALA A 68 -15.98 11.71 11.51
N THR A 69 -15.01 12.56 11.85
CA THR A 69 -14.13 12.62 13.05
C THR A 69 -12.78 11.85 13.03
N GLU A 70 -11.72 12.67 13.06
CA GLU A 70 -10.39 12.51 13.70
C GLU A 70 -9.31 11.63 13.05
N VAL A 71 -8.43 12.24 12.23
CA VAL A 71 -7.05 12.55 12.64
C VAL A 71 -6.35 13.53 11.67
N GLY A 72 -6.04 14.72 12.19
CA GLY A 72 -4.71 15.32 12.11
C GLY A 72 -4.06 15.57 10.75
N LYS A 73 -4.17 16.82 10.30
CA LYS A 73 -3.13 17.65 9.65
C LYS A 73 -1.80 16.95 9.32
N GLY A 74 -1.55 16.76 8.02
CA GLY A 74 -0.21 16.73 7.44
C GLY A 74 -0.02 17.95 6.55
N THR A 75 0.46 19.04 7.16
CA THR A 75 0.92 20.26 6.49
C THR A 75 1.97 19.96 5.41
N GLU A 76 1.62 20.15 4.13
CA GLU A 76 2.41 21.04 3.27
C GLU A 76 2.23 22.44 3.89
N ILE A 77 3.25 23.24 4.21
CA ILE A 77 4.33 23.72 3.35
C ILE A 77 5.57 24.03 4.21
N SER A 78 6.75 23.60 3.79
CA SER A 78 8.00 24.30 4.11
C SER A 78 8.20 25.39 3.08
N VAL A 79 8.56 26.59 3.56
CA VAL A 79 8.91 27.87 2.91
C VAL A 79 7.81 28.91 2.75
#